data_AF-A0A0F8ZCY3-F1
#
_entry.id   AF-A0A0F8ZCY3-F1
#
_cell.length_a   1.000
_cell.length_b   1.000
_cell.length_c   1.000
_cell.angle_alpha   90.00
_cell.angle_beta   90.00
_cell.angle_gamma   90.00
#
_symmetry.space_group_name_H-M   'P 1'
#
loop_
_entity.id
_entity.type
_entity.pdbx_description
1 polymer ?
#
loop_
_entity_poly.entity_id
_entity_poly.type
_entity_poly.pdbx_seq_one_letter_code
_entity_poly.pdbx_strand_id
1 'polypeptide(L)'
;MNSTKQLRLSLNEKLFVKYYLFGSKEFRLGNGTKAYAKAYNRDIKDKKVYNICSVNALTCLRNSKIKEYIATVLEESGFNDHIVDAKLLDILKNGDNKESLGAIKEYNNLRARITQKHELINPVNITVTRGDDTKRSGCVSGADSPVAQVSSEGVE
;
A
#
# COMPACT_ATOMS: atom_id res chain seq x y z
N MET A 1 -12.19 3.09 22.68
CA MET A 1 -11.28 4.19 23.08
C MET A 1 -10.06 3.56 23.72
N ASN A 2 -8.97 3.40 22.98
CA ASN A 2 -7.74 2.86 23.55
C ASN A 2 -7.15 3.92 24.49
N SER A 3 -7.12 3.60 25.78
CA SER A 3 -6.40 4.34 26.81
C SER A 3 -5.05 4.79 26.25
N THR A 4 -4.79 6.09 26.28
CA THR A 4 -3.54 6.73 25.89
C THR A 4 -2.40 6.15 26.73
N LYS A 5 -1.82 5.07 26.22
CA LYS A 5 -0.53 4.57 26.67
C LYS A 5 0.42 5.73 26.41
N GLN A 6 0.76 6.48 27.46
CA GLN A 6 1.70 7.59 27.33
C GLN A 6 3.05 7.00 26.95
N LEU A 7 3.26 6.87 25.64
CA LEU A 7 4.51 6.40 25.09
C LEU A 7 5.56 7.43 25.49
N ARG A 8 6.49 7.01 26.34
CA ARG A 8 7.64 7.82 26.74
C ARG A 8 8.58 7.95 25.55
N LEU A 9 8.29 8.92 24.68
CA LEU A 9 9.16 9.40 23.62
C LEU A 9 9.87 10.67 24.08
N SER A 10 11.13 10.81 23.68
CA SER A 10 11.89 12.05 23.82
C SER A 10 11.29 13.17 22.97
N LEU A 11 11.63 14.42 23.32
CA LEU A 11 11.20 15.59 22.56
C LEU A 11 11.64 15.52 21.10
N ASN A 12 12.87 15.06 20.84
CA ASN A 12 13.41 14.96 19.49
C ASN A 12 12.69 13.88 18.67
N GLU A 13 12.30 12.75 19.26
CA GLU A 13 11.52 11.73 18.56
C GLU A 13 10.12 12.25 18.19
N LYS A 14 9.47 13.02 19.08
CA LYS A 14 8.18 13.66 18.77
C LYS A 14 8.32 14.70 17.65
N LEU A 15 9.38 15.51 17.69
CA LEU A 15 9.70 16.45 16.62
C LEU A 15 10.00 15.75 15.29
N PHE A 16 10.73 14.64 15.34
CA PHE A 16 11.01 13.81 14.17
C PHE A 16 9.71 13.34 13.52
N VAL A 17 8.79 12.77 14.31
CA VAL A 17 7.49 12.32 13.81
C VAL A 17 6.69 13.47 13.21
N LYS A 18 6.65 14.64 13.87
CA LYS A 18 5.99 15.83 13.36
C LYS A 18 6.54 16.24 11.99
N TYR A 19 7.87 16.35 11.85
CA TYR A 19 8.48 16.72 10.58
C TYR A 19 8.34 15.64 9.51
N TYR A 20 8.33 14.37 9.90
CA TYR A 20 8.14 13.26 8.97
C TYR A 20 6.73 13.27 8.38
N LEU A 21 5.69 13.48 9.21
CA LEU A 21 4.30 13.45 8.78
C LEU A 21 3.83 14.71 8.05
N PHE A 22 4.25 15.89 8.52
CA PHE A 22 3.76 17.17 7.99
C PHE A 22 4.78 17.89 7.12
N GLY A 23 6.01 17.38 7.03
CA GLY A 23 7.10 18.06 6.36
C GLY A 23 7.52 19.35 7.07
N SER A 24 8.20 20.22 6.33
CA SER A 24 8.46 21.60 6.75
C SER A 24 8.53 22.50 5.52
N LYS A 25 8.78 23.80 5.71
CA LYS A 25 9.01 24.72 4.59
C LYS A 25 10.18 24.29 3.67
N GLU A 26 11.12 23.52 4.19
CA GLU A 26 12.34 23.09 3.47
C GLU A 26 12.21 21.74 2.75
N PHE A 27 11.20 20.93 3.10
CA PHE A 27 11.03 19.58 2.52
C PHE A 27 9.61 19.05 2.66
N ARG A 28 9.21 18.23 1.68
CA ARG A 28 7.93 17.52 1.68
C ARG A 28 7.87 16.43 2.75
N LEU A 29 6.65 16.09 3.16
CA LEU A 29 6.38 14.96 4.06
C LEU A 29 6.99 13.65 3.55
N GLY A 30 7.24 12.72 4.47
CA GLY A 30 7.83 11.40 4.18
C GLY A 30 9.35 11.38 4.03
N ASN A 31 10.03 12.54 4.09
CA ASN A 31 11.50 12.57 4.03
C ASN A 31 12.12 12.29 5.40
N GLY A 32 12.48 11.03 5.67
CA GLY A 32 13.08 10.60 6.93
C GLY A 32 14.39 11.31 7.26
N THR A 33 15.32 11.39 6.32
CA THR A 33 16.66 11.97 6.55
C THR A 33 16.59 13.44 6.94
N LYS A 34 15.82 14.25 6.19
CA LYS A 34 15.67 15.68 6.48
C LYS A 34 14.84 15.92 7.75
N ALA A 35 13.80 15.12 7.99
CA ALA A 35 13.02 15.19 9.22
C ALA A 35 13.88 14.90 10.45
N TYR A 36 14.74 13.87 10.39
CA TYR A 36 15.64 13.52 11.48
C TYR A 36 16.68 14.63 11.69
N ALA A 37 17.30 15.11 10.62
CA ALA A 37 18.28 16.18 10.74
C ALA A 37 17.69 17.44 11.38
N LYS A 38 16.47 17.82 11.00
CA LYS A 38 15.78 18.97 11.58
C LYS A 38 15.38 18.77 13.04
N ALA A 39 14.91 17.57 13.39
CA ALA A 39 14.53 17.25 14.77
C ALA A 39 15.72 17.20 15.73
N TYR A 40 16.90 16.83 15.24
CA TYR A 40 18.14 16.70 16.02
C TYR A 40 19.16 17.80 15.76
N ASN A 41 18.75 18.90 15.09
CA ASN A 41 19.58 20.06 14.75
C ASN A 41 20.92 19.68 14.09
N ARG A 42 20.87 18.85 13.05
CA ARG A 42 22.05 18.42 12.27
C ARG A 42 22.08 19.14 10.92
N ASP A 43 23.25 19.63 10.54
CA ASP A 43 23.50 20.15 9.19
C ASP A 43 23.87 18.99 8.24
N ILE A 44 23.07 18.80 7.20
CA ILE A 44 23.22 17.71 6.23
C ILE A 44 23.99 18.12 4.97
N LYS A 45 24.65 19.28 4.96
CA LYS A 45 25.58 19.67 3.88
C LYS A 45 26.73 18.67 3.72
N ASP A 46 27.20 18.09 4.83
CA ASP A 46 28.18 17.00 4.81
C ASP A 46 27.50 15.66 4.50
N LYS A 47 27.99 14.98 3.46
CA LYS A 47 27.56 13.64 3.05
C LYS A 47 27.63 12.62 4.20
N LYS A 48 28.63 12.70 5.08
CA LYS A 48 28.73 11.81 6.25
C LYS A 48 27.57 12.01 7.20
N VAL A 49 27.23 13.26 7.52
CA VAL A 49 26.11 13.59 8.41
C VAL A 49 24.78 13.20 7.77
N TYR A 50 24.63 13.41 6.46
CA TYR A 50 23.46 12.96 5.71
C TYR A 50 23.25 11.44 5.85
N ASN A 51 24.31 10.65 5.64
CA ASN A 51 24.24 9.19 5.74
C ASN A 51 23.89 8.73 7.15
N ILE A 52 24.48 9.34 8.18
CA ILE A 52 24.15 9.06 9.59
C ILE A 52 22.67 9.35 9.87
N CYS A 53 22.17 10.51 9.43
CA CYS A 53 20.77 10.89 9.60
C CYS A 53 19.83 9.92 8.88
N SER A 54 20.21 9.42 7.70
CA SER A 54 19.42 8.45 6.94
C SER A 54 19.26 7.13 7.69
N VAL A 55 20.37 6.57 8.19
CA VAL A 55 20.37 5.32 8.97
C VAL A 55 19.56 5.50 10.25
N ASN A 56 19.76 6.61 10.97
CA ASN A 56 19.04 6.87 12.21
C ASN A 56 17.55 7.10 12.00
N ALA A 57 17.15 7.79 10.93
CA ALA A 57 15.75 7.94 10.56
C ALA A 57 15.09 6.58 10.30
N LEU A 58 15.76 5.70 9.56
CA LEU A 58 15.26 4.35 9.31
C LEU A 58 15.10 3.56 10.61
N THR A 59 16.09 3.61 11.52
CA THR A 59 16.01 2.97 12.84
C THR A 59 14.84 3.51 13.66
N CYS A 60 14.62 4.83 13.65
CA CYS A 60 13.48 5.46 14.33
C CYS A 60 12.14 4.95 13.76
N LEU A 61 11.98 4.92 12.44
CA LEU A 61 10.74 4.45 11.80
C LEU A 61 10.47 2.95 12.02
N ARG A 62 11.50 2.15 12.32
CA ARG A 62 11.34 0.74 12.66
C ARG A 62 10.92 0.50 14.11
N ASN A 63 11.14 1.47 15.01
CA ASN A 63 10.78 1.37 16.42
C ASN A 63 9.25 1.31 16.60
N SER A 64 8.76 0.28 17.30
CA SER A 64 7.33 0.06 17.54
C SER A 64 6.67 1.23 18.26
N LYS A 65 7.35 1.86 19.22
CA LYS A 65 6.82 3.02 19.95
C LYS A 65 6.60 4.22 19.03
N ILE A 66 7.53 4.44 18.10
CA ILE A 66 7.41 5.53 17.12
C ILE A 66 6.28 5.24 16.14
N LYS A 67 6.12 3.98 15.69
CA LYS A 67 5.00 3.59 14.82
C LYS A 67 3.64 3.80 15.50
N GLU A 68 3.50 3.40 16.76
CA GLU A 68 2.27 3.60 17.54
C GLU A 68 1.99 5.09 17.74
N TYR A 69 3.03 5.89 18.01
CA TYR A 69 2.90 7.33 18.11
C TYR A 69 2.52 7.99 16.77
N ILE A 70 3.09 7.54 15.64
CA ILE A 70 2.69 7.99 14.30
C ILE A 70 1.20 7.74 14.06
N ALA A 71 0.71 6.53 14.37
CA ALA A 71 -0.70 6.20 14.22
C ALA A 71 -1.60 7.12 15.08
N THR A 72 -1.18 7.39 16.32
CA THR A 72 -1.88 8.31 17.22
C THR A 72 -1.94 9.72 16.66
N VAL A 73 -0.82 10.25 16.18
CA VAL A 73 -0.75 11.60 15.59
C VAL A 73 -1.61 11.70 14.33
N LEU A 74 -1.63 10.66 13.48
CA LEU A 74 -2.49 10.63 12.29
C LEU A 74 -3.97 10.62 12.64
N GLU A 75 -4.37 9.81 13.63
CA GLU A 75 -5.74 9.77 14.15
C GLU A 75 -6.16 11.15 14.68
N GLU A 76 -5.33 11.78 15.52
CA GLU A 76 -5.55 13.12 16.07
C GLU A 76 -5.61 14.20 15.00
N SER A 77 -4.87 14.04 13.90
CA SER A 77 -4.80 15.01 12.80
C SER A 77 -5.96 14.91 11.81
N GLY A 78 -6.90 13.99 12.02
CA GLY A 78 -8.11 13.87 11.22
C GLY A 78 -8.15 12.70 10.25
N PHE A 79 -7.16 11.80 10.28
CA PHE A 79 -7.22 10.54 9.53
C PHE A 79 -8.03 9.47 10.27
N ASN A 80 -9.22 9.84 10.73
CA ASN A 80 -10.09 8.98 11.54
C ASN A 80 -11.52 8.92 11.01
N ASP A 81 -12.19 7.84 11.40
CA ASP A 81 -13.55 7.52 10.98
C ASP A 81 -14.54 8.65 11.31
N HIS A 82 -14.45 9.23 12.51
CA HIS A 82 -15.38 10.28 12.96
C HIS A 82 -15.30 11.57 12.12
N ILE A 83 -14.10 12.01 11.75
CA ILE A 83 -13.89 13.22 10.96
C ILE A 83 -14.28 12.98 9.49
N VAL A 84 -13.95 11.81 8.95
CA VAL A 84 -14.38 11.40 7.60
C VAL A 84 -15.90 11.37 7.51
N ASP A 85 -16.58 10.76 8.49
CA ASP A 85 -18.04 10.65 8.52
C ASP A 85 -18.70 12.04 8.71
N ALA A 86 -18.11 12.91 9.54
CA ALA A 86 -18.57 14.30 9.69
C ALA A 86 -18.44 15.10 8.38
N LYS A 87 -17.34 14.92 7.64
CA LYS A 87 -17.15 15.58 6.34
C LYS A 87 -18.11 15.03 5.29
N LEU A 88 -18.41 13.73 5.33
CA LEU A 88 -19.42 13.12 4.47
C LEU A 88 -20.82 13.70 4.75
N LEU A 89 -21.19 13.88 6.02
CA LEU A 89 -22.46 14.53 6.41
C LEU A 89 -22.56 15.97 5.91
N ASP A 90 -21.47 16.74 6.00
CA ASP A 90 -21.39 18.10 5.47
C ASP A 90 -21.65 18.14 3.96
N ILE A 91 -21.02 17.24 3.19
CA ILE A 91 -21.22 17.12 1.75
C ILE A 91 -22.68 16.76 1.41
N LEU A 92 -23.31 15.88 2.19
CA LEU A 92 -24.72 15.50 2.01
C LEU A 92 -25.69 16.67 2.24
N LYS A 93 -25.37 17.59 3.17
CA LYS A 93 -26.23 18.72 3.54
C LYS A 93 -26.05 19.93 2.64
N ASN A 94 -24.81 20.31 2.39
CA ASN A 94 -24.47 21.58 1.76
C ASN A 94 -24.22 21.45 0.26
N GLY A 95 -23.97 20.22 -0.23
CA GLY A 95 -23.65 19.95 -1.62
C GLY A 95 -22.26 20.46 -2.02
N ASP A 96 -21.67 19.78 -2.99
CA ASP A 96 -20.41 20.13 -3.67
C ASP A 96 -19.11 20.11 -2.85
N ASN A 97 -18.46 18.93 -2.88
CA ASN A 97 -17.01 18.80 -2.66
C ASN A 97 -16.51 17.51 -3.33
N LYS A 98 -16.24 17.55 -4.65
CA LYS A 98 -15.88 16.37 -5.44
C LYS A 98 -14.53 15.80 -5.01
N GLU A 99 -13.60 16.66 -4.64
CA GLU A 99 -12.27 16.31 -4.16
C GLU A 99 -12.35 15.54 -2.84
N SER A 100 -13.15 16.05 -1.88
CA SER A 100 -13.36 15.37 -0.60
C SER A 100 -14.12 14.05 -0.79
N LEU A 101 -15.11 14.00 -1.68
CA LEU A 101 -15.83 12.76 -1.98
C LEU A 101 -14.89 11.68 -2.54
N GLY A 102 -13.98 12.06 -3.45
CA GLY A 102 -12.93 11.17 -3.95
C GLY A 102 -12.02 10.66 -2.83
N ALA A 103 -11.54 11.55 -1.96
CA ALA A 103 -10.70 11.17 -0.82
C ALA A 103 -11.42 10.23 0.17
N ILE A 104 -12.70 10.49 0.46
CA ILE A 104 -13.53 9.65 1.34
C ILE A 104 -13.73 8.26 0.72
N LYS A 105 -13.94 8.18 -0.59
CA LYS A 105 -14.06 6.89 -1.30
C LYS A 105 -12.79 6.07 -1.15
N GLU A 106 -11.62 6.67 -1.38
CA GLU A 106 -10.35 5.96 -1.21
C GLU A 106 -10.08 5.58 0.24
N TYR A 107 -10.43 6.44 1.20
CA TYR A 107 -10.36 6.10 2.63
C TYR A 107 -11.20 4.86 2.95
N ASN A 108 -12.46 4.82 2.50
CA ASN A 108 -13.37 3.71 2.74
C ASN A 108 -12.92 2.41 2.04
N ASN A 109 -12.31 2.50 0.86
CA ASN A 109 -11.67 1.36 0.18
C ASN A 109 -10.51 0.79 1.03
N LEU A 110 -9.61 1.65 1.52
CA LEU A 110 -8.47 1.26 2.36
C LEU A 110 -8.90 0.61 3.68
N ARG A 111 -10.02 1.07 4.24
CA ARG A 111 -10.62 0.51 5.47
C ARG A 111 -11.50 -0.72 5.21
N ALA A 112 -11.59 -1.19 3.96
CA ALA A 112 -12.44 -2.29 3.52
C ALA A 112 -13.93 -2.13 3.93
N ARG A 113 -14.41 -0.89 4.00
CA ARG A 113 -15.82 -0.57 4.35
C ARG A 113 -16.76 -0.80 3.18
N ILE A 114 -16.23 -0.85 1.95
CA ILE A 114 -16.99 -1.06 0.73
C ILE A 114 -16.71 -2.48 0.24
N THR A 115 -17.75 -3.29 0.06
CA THR A 115 -17.66 -4.62 -0.55
C THR A 115 -18.40 -4.60 -1.88
N GLN A 116 -17.72 -4.98 -2.96
CA GLN A 116 -18.37 -5.16 -4.27
C GLN A 116 -19.01 -6.54 -4.30
N LYS A 117 -20.34 -6.60 -4.24
CA LYS A 117 -21.08 -7.83 -4.43
C LYS A 117 -21.24 -8.09 -5.93
N HIS A 118 -20.55 -9.09 -6.46
CA HIS A 118 -20.82 -9.62 -7.78
C HIS A 118 -21.80 -10.79 -7.67
N GLU A 119 -22.96 -10.67 -8.29
CA GLU A 119 -23.89 -11.78 -8.43
C GLU A 119 -23.50 -12.58 -9.67
N LEU A 120 -22.97 -13.79 -9.45
CA LEU A 120 -22.68 -14.73 -10.53
C LEU A 120 -24.00 -15.37 -10.97
N ILE A 121 -24.53 -14.90 -12.08
CA ILE A 121 -25.61 -15.60 -12.79
C ILE A 121 -24.91 -16.72 -13.57
N ASN A 122 -25.07 -17.97 -13.15
CA ASN A 122 -24.57 -19.14 -13.88
C ASN A 122 -25.71 -19.75 -14.72
N PRO A 123 -25.92 -19.37 -15.99
CA PRO A 123 -26.81 -20.11 -16.87
C PRO A 123 -26.01 -21.07 -17.74
N VAL A 124 -25.61 -22.24 -17.25
CA VAL A 124 -25.18 -23.31 -18.17
C VAL A 124 -25.55 -24.71 -17.66
N ASN A 125 -26.64 -25.25 -18.19
CA ASN A 125 -26.87 -26.70 -18.25
C ASN A 125 -26.11 -27.23 -19.47
N ILE A 126 -24.85 -27.64 -19.29
CA ILE A 126 -24.08 -28.32 -20.34
C ILE A 126 -24.47 -29.80 -20.31
N THR A 127 -25.41 -30.22 -21.16
CA THR A 127 -25.64 -31.65 -21.43
C THR A 127 -24.58 -32.14 -22.41
N VAL A 128 -23.54 -32.79 -21.88
CA VAL A 128 -22.56 -33.54 -22.67
C VAL A 128 -23.21 -34.84 -23.15
N THR A 129 -23.59 -34.91 -24.42
CA THR A 129 -23.95 -36.20 -25.05
C THR A 129 -22.67 -36.94 -25.41
N ARG A 130 -22.40 -38.07 -24.72
CA ARG A 130 -21.34 -39.01 -25.12
C ARG A 130 -21.71 -39.61 -26.49
N GLY A 131 -20.92 -39.31 -27.51
CA GLY A 131 -20.92 -40.08 -28.74
C GLY A 131 -20.28 -41.44 -28.47
N ASP A 132 -20.97 -42.51 -28.85
CA ASP A 132 -20.51 -43.89 -28.71
C ASP A 132 -19.35 -44.18 -29.68
N ASP A 133 -18.13 -44.19 -29.18
CA ASP A 133 -16.97 -44.73 -29.90
C ASP A 133 -16.91 -46.25 -29.73
N THR A 134 -17.48 -46.98 -30.70
CA THR A 134 -17.14 -48.39 -30.92
C THR A 134 -16.49 -48.57 -32.28
N LYS A 135 -15.15 -48.73 -32.30
CA LYS A 135 -14.42 -49.89 -32.87
C LYS A 135 -12.95 -49.61 -33.21
N ARG A 136 -12.13 -50.64 -32.91
CA ARG A 136 -10.79 -51.03 -33.42
C ARG A 136 -9.60 -50.32 -32.76
N SER A 137 -8.89 -50.97 -31.81
CA SER A 137 -8.00 -52.15 -31.93
C SER A 137 -6.73 -51.87 -32.74
N GLY A 138 -5.59 -51.79 -32.05
CA GLY A 138 -4.26 -51.85 -32.66
C GLY A 138 -3.18 -51.21 -31.81
N CYS A 139 -2.66 -51.94 -30.82
CA CYS A 139 -1.45 -51.57 -30.09
C CYS A 139 -0.23 -51.80 -31.00
N VAL A 140 0.63 -50.80 -31.19
CA VAL A 140 2.04 -51.04 -31.53
C VAL A 140 2.93 -50.01 -30.81
N SER A 141 3.92 -50.58 -30.14
CA SER A 141 5.09 -50.06 -29.45
C SER A 141 6.03 -49.17 -30.27
N GLY A 142 6.85 -48.37 -29.56
CA GLY A 142 8.07 -47.73 -30.08
C GLY A 142 8.01 -46.21 -29.94
N ALA A 143 8.65 -45.63 -28.94
CA ALA A 143 10.05 -45.18 -28.96
C ALA A 143 10.23 -43.84 -29.71
N ASP A 144 10.92 -42.94 -29.01
CA ASP A 144 11.63 -41.76 -29.49
C ASP A 144 10.86 -40.44 -29.67
N SER A 145 11.09 -39.56 -28.69
CA SER A 145 10.98 -38.11 -28.82
C SER A 145 11.99 -37.59 -29.85
N PRO A 146 11.59 -36.75 -30.82
CA PRO A 146 12.53 -35.96 -31.58
C PRO A 146 12.63 -34.54 -31.00
N VAL A 147 13.87 -34.19 -30.66
CA VAL A 147 14.37 -32.83 -30.43
C VAL A 147 14.18 -32.01 -31.71
N ALA A 148 13.50 -30.87 -31.62
CA ALA A 148 13.39 -29.94 -32.74
C ALA A 148 14.74 -29.21 -32.95
N GLN A 149 15.44 -29.55 -34.03
CA GLN A 149 16.47 -28.71 -34.63
C GLN A 149 15.79 -27.65 -35.52
N VAL A 150 16.21 -26.39 -35.38
CA VAL A 150 16.05 -25.37 -36.42
C VAL A 150 17.45 -24.92 -36.79
N SER A 151 17.91 -25.35 -37.96
CA SER A 151 19.14 -24.87 -38.59
C SER A 151 18.78 -23.91 -39.72
N SER A 152 19.49 -22.77 -39.72
CA SER A 152 20.09 -22.01 -40.85
C SER A 152 19.18 -21.64 -42.05
N GLU A 153 19.30 -20.50 -42.74
CA GLU A 153 20.45 -19.73 -43.28
C GLU A 153 19.93 -18.27 -43.46
N GLY A 154 20.66 -17.15 -43.33
CA GLY A 154 21.96 -16.82 -43.91
C GLY A 154 21.79 -16.45 -45.40
N VAL A 155 21.99 -15.18 -45.78
CA VAL A 155 22.66 -14.70 -47.02
C VAL A 155 22.39 -13.21 -47.25
N GLU A 156 23.51 -12.48 -47.34
CA GLU A 156 23.84 -11.18 -47.98
C GLU A 156 23.17 -9.87 -47.54
#